data_AF-A0A8S8YQN6-F1
#
_entry.id   AF-A0A8S8YQN6-F1
#
_cell.length_a   1.000
_cell.length_b   1.000
_cell.length_c   1.000
_cell.angle_alpha   90.00
_cell.angle_beta   90.00
_cell.angle_gamma   90.00
#
_symmetry.space_group_name_H-M   'P 1'
#
loop_
_entity.id
_entity.type
_entity.pdbx_description
1 polymer ?
#
loop_
_entity_poly.entity_id
_entity_poly.type
_entity_poly.pdbx_seq_one_letter_code
_entity_poly.pdbx_strand_id
1 'polypeptide(L)' 'MLLTATMTEIKGGTSHNITPKECETLFDIRIPVDMTCKNIEQKIATLVKDIAQEREVDAFYSILDETEPFEAAQIHR' A
#
# COMPACT_ATOMS: atom_id res chain seq x y z
N MET A 1 11.63 1.28 -14.39
CA MET A 1 10.34 0.59 -14.15
C MET A 1 9.35 1.59 -13.56
N LEU A 2 8.06 1.31 -13.55
CA LEU A 2 7.05 2.16 -12.90
C LEU A 2 6.72 1.63 -11.50
N LEU A 3 6.35 2.52 -10.57
CA LEU A 3 5.75 2.13 -9.30
C LEU A 3 4.40 1.46 -9.58
N THR A 4 4.19 0.26 -9.04
CA THR A 4 2.90 -0.44 -9.14
C THR A 4 2.40 -0.82 -7.76
N ALA A 5 1.07 -0.86 -7.61
CA ALA A 5 0.40 -1.30 -6.40
C ALA A 5 -0.80 -2.15 -6.81
N THR A 6 -0.98 -3.30 -6.15
CA THR A 6 -2.09 -4.22 -6.39
C THR A 6 -2.76 -4.53 -5.07
N MET A 7 -4.07 -4.32 -4.97
CA MET A 7 -4.85 -4.82 -3.84
C MET A 7 -5.01 -6.34 -4.00
N THR A 8 -4.36 -7.10 -3.12
CA THR A 8 -4.35 -8.57 -3.17
C THR A 8 -5.49 -9.18 -2.38
N GLU A 9 -5.97 -8.48 -1.35
CA GLU A 9 -7.10 -8.91 -0.53
C GLU A 9 -7.93 -7.71 -0.07
N ILE A 10 -9.24 -7.91 0.05
CA ILE A 10 -10.17 -6.98 0.69
C ILE A 10 -11.17 -7.78 1.52
N LYS A 11 -11.32 -7.41 2.79
CA LYS A 11 -12.28 -7.96 3.73
C LYS A 11 -13.09 -6.82 4.33
N GLY A 12 -14.39 -7.00 4.45
CA GLY A 12 -15.24 -6.00 5.06
C GLY A 12 -16.70 -6.26 4.77
N GLY A 13 -17.56 -5.66 5.60
CA GLY A 13 -19.01 -5.82 5.49
C GLY A 13 -19.53 -7.11 6.10
N THR A 14 -20.75 -7.02 6.63
CA THR A 14 -21.43 -8.14 7.31
C THR A 14 -22.71 -8.56 6.60
N SER A 15 -23.34 -7.64 5.86
CA SER A 15 -24.54 -7.89 5.06
C SER A 15 -24.59 -6.95 3.86
N HIS A 16 -25.25 -7.38 2.79
CA HIS A 16 -25.42 -6.65 1.54
C HIS A 16 -26.17 -5.31 1.69
N ASN A 17 -26.91 -5.12 2.78
CA ASN A 17 -27.74 -3.95 3.06
C ASN A 17 -27.31 -3.17 4.32
N ILE A 18 -26.15 -3.50 4.89
CA ILE A 18 -25.60 -2.82 6.07
C ILE A 18 -24.28 -2.17 5.67
N THR A 19 -24.13 -0.88 5.97
CA THR A 19 -22.86 -0.19 5.80
C THR A 19 -21.77 -0.87 6.63
N PRO A 20 -20.65 -1.30 6.01
CA PRO A 20 -19.53 -1.90 6.74
C PRO A 20 -19.01 -0.95 7.83
N LYS A 21 -18.81 -1.48 9.04
CA LYS A 21 -18.18 -0.73 10.14
C LYS A 21 -16.65 -0.72 10.05
N GLU A 22 -16.09 -1.74 9.42
CA GLU A 22 -14.66 -1.94 9.24
C GLU A 22 -14.39 -2.59 7.88
N CYS A 23 -13.21 -2.29 7.34
CA CYS A 23 -12.68 -2.90 6.14
C CYS A 23 -11.16 -3.00 6.29
N GLU A 24 -10.61 -4.14 5.89
CA GLU A 24 -9.18 -4.41 5.83
C GLU A 24 -8.80 -4.72 4.38
N THR A 25 -7.69 -4.16 3.93
CA THR A 25 -7.16 -4.36 2.58
C THR A 25 -5.68 -4.67 2.64
N LEU A 26 -5.23 -5.62 1.84
CA LEU A 26 -3.81 -5.95 1.68
C LEU A 26 -3.32 -5.48 0.31
N PHE A 27 -2.15 -4.86 0.28
CA PHE A 27 -1.53 -4.37 -0.95
C PHE A 27 -0.15 -5.00 -1.16
N ASP A 28 0.12 -5.39 -2.40
CA ASP A 28 1.45 -5.70 -2.93
C ASP A 28 1.94 -4.49 -3.72
N ILE A 29 3.08 -3.91 -3.31
CA ILE A 29 3.64 -2.70 -3.93
C ILE A 29 5.02 -3.04 -4.50
N ARG A 30 5.24 -2.76 -5.79
CA ARG A 30 6.52 -2.95 -6.46
C ARG A 30 7.17 -1.60 -6.72
N ILE A 31 8.28 -1.37 -6.04
CA ILE A 31 9.02 -0.11 -6.06
C ILE A 31 10.14 -0.21 -7.11
N PRO A 32 10.26 0.77 -8.03
CA PRO A 32 11.35 0.80 -9.00
C PRO A 32 12.64 1.33 -8.35
N VAL A 33 13.79 1.02 -8.94
CA VAL A 33 15.12 1.33 -8.36
C VAL A 33 15.48 2.81 -8.26
N ASP A 34 14.74 3.69 -8.93
CA ASP A 34 14.86 5.14 -8.83
C ASP A 34 14.08 5.72 -7.61
N MET A 35 13.45 4.84 -6.81
CA MET A 35 12.73 5.17 -5.58
C MET A 35 13.23 4.30 -4.42
N THR A 36 12.83 4.65 -3.19
CA THR A 36 13.17 3.90 -1.97
C THR A 36 11.91 3.50 -1.22
N CYS A 37 11.98 2.45 -0.41
CA CYS A 37 10.88 2.03 0.47
C CYS A 37 10.42 3.19 1.36
N LYS A 38 11.37 3.89 2.00
CA LYS A 38 11.09 5.06 2.84
C LYS A 38 10.29 6.15 2.14
N ASN A 39 10.64 6.48 0.88
CA ASN A 39 9.91 7.51 0.13
C ASN A 39 8.48 7.06 -0.19
N ILE A 40 8.26 5.77 -0.43
CA ILE A 40 6.93 5.21 -0.67
C ILE A 40 6.11 5.12 0.62
N GLU A 41 6.73 4.72 1.74
CA GLU A 41 6.08 4.71 3.05
C GLU A 41 5.56 6.10 3.43
N GLN A 42 6.35 7.16 3.24
CA GLN A 42 5.91 8.54 3.49
C GLN A 42 4.69 8.94 2.65
N LYS A 43 4.63 8.48 1.39
CA LYS A 43 3.45 8.69 0.53
C LYS A 43 2.23 7.96 1.06
N ILE A 44 2.39 6.69 1.48
CA ILE A 44 1.32 5.89 2.08
C ILE A 44 0.80 6.58 3.36
N ALA A 45 1.70 7.00 4.26
CA ALA A 45 1.32 7.68 5.48
C ALA A 45 0.51 8.96 5.23
N THR A 46 0.90 9.73 4.22
CA THR A 46 0.18 10.94 3.82
C THR A 46 -1.20 10.60 3.26
N LEU A 47 -1.28 9.63 2.34
CA LEU A 47 -2.55 9.20 1.75
C LEU A 47 -3.52 8.65 2.78
N VAL A 48 -3.05 7.81 3.72
CA VAL A 48 -3.89 7.24 4.79
C VAL A 48 -4.43 8.35 5.68
N LYS A 49 -3.59 9.31 6.05
CA LYS A 49 -4.01 10.47 6.84
C LYS A 49 -5.05 11.32 6.11
N ASP A 50 -4.82 11.62 4.83
CA ASP A 50 -5.72 12.44 4.03
C ASP A 50 -7.08 11.75 3.85
N ILE A 51 -7.09 10.44 3.59
CA ILE A 51 -8.31 9.64 3.49
C ILE A 51 -9.07 9.60 4.81
N ALA A 52 -8.37 9.39 5.94
CA ALA A 52 -8.98 9.39 7.27
C ALA A 52 -9.72 10.72 7.54
N GLN A 53 -9.07 11.83 7.21
CA GLN A 53 -9.64 13.16 7.40
C GLN A 53 -10.80 13.45 6.42
N GLU A 54 -10.65 13.15 5.13
CA GLU A 54 -11.68 13.42 4.11
C GLU A 54 -12.95 12.59 4.34
N ARG A 55 -12.79 11.35 4.81
CA ARG A 55 -13.91 10.40 4.99
C ARG A 55 -14.46 10.38 6.40
N GLU A 56 -13.85 11.11 7.33
CA GLU A 56 -14.20 11.12 8.76
C GLU A 56 -14.20 9.70 9.36
N VAL A 57 -13.17 8.91 9.02
CA VAL A 57 -12.99 7.54 9.50
C VAL A 57 -11.62 7.36 10.14
N ASP A 58 -11.51 6.38 11.04
CA ASP A 58 -10.23 5.91 11.52
C ASP A 58 -9.56 5.03 10.44
N ALA A 59 -8.36 5.41 9.99
CA ALA A 59 -7.58 4.63 9.04
C ALA A 59 -6.14 4.45 9.52
N PHE A 60 -5.64 3.23 9.40
CA PHE A 60 -4.29 2.84 9.83
C PHE A 60 -3.67 1.93 8.78
N TYR A 61 -2.33 1.87 8.76
CA TYR A 61 -1.60 0.93 7.92
C TYR A 61 -0.46 0.30 8.72
N SER A 62 0.00 -0.86 8.25
CA SER A 62 1.20 -1.51 8.71
C SER A 62 1.97 -2.07 7.52
N ILE A 63 3.29 -2.14 7.65
CA ILE A 63 4.16 -2.78 6.68
C ILE A 63 4.38 -4.22 7.15
N LEU A 64 3.98 -5.20 6.34
CA LEU A 64 4.15 -6.61 6.66
C LEU A 64 5.54 -7.13 6.28
N ASP A 65 6.04 -6.69 5.13
CA ASP A 65 7.38 -7.01 4.62
C ASP A 65 7.90 -5.85 3.77
N GLU A 66 9.21 -5.68 3.75
CA GLU A 66 9.88 -4.59 3.03
C GLU A 66 11.22 -5.08 2.46
N THR A 67 11.48 -4.76 1.20
CA THR A 67 12.78 -5.00 0.56
C THR A 67 13.10 -3.85 -0.38
N GLU A 68 14.23 -3.17 -0.16
CA GLU A 68 14.67 -2.07 -1.02
C GLU A 68 14.93 -2.57 -2.45
N PRO A 69 14.57 -1.75 -3.47
CA PRO A 69 14.74 -2.15 -4.85
C PRO A 69 16.22 -2.17 -5.22
N PHE A 70 16.61 -3.16 -6.01
CA PHE A 70 17.99 -3.36 -6.45
C PHE A 70 18.04 -3.78 -7.92
N GLU A 71 18.99 -3.21 -8.66
CA GLU A 71 19.30 -3.64 -10.03
C GLU A 71 20.53 -4.56 -10.00
N ALA A 72 20.32 -5.83 -10.35
CA ALA A 72 21.44 -6.75 -10.51
C ALA A 72 22.28 -6.34 -11.72
N ALA A 73 23.60 -6.23 -11.52
CA ALA A 73 24.53 -6.02 -12.62
C ALA A 73 24.32 -7.12 -13.68
N GLN A 74 24.01 -6.71 -14.91
CA GLN A 74 23.88 -7.65 -16.02
C GLN A 74 25.24 -8.28 -16.28
N ILE A 75 25.42 -9.54 -15.88
CA ILE A 75 26.55 -10.35 -16.35
C ILE A 75 26.24 -10.66 -17.82
N HIS A 76 26.67 -9.77 -18.72
CA HIS A 76 26.78 -10.11 -20.14
C HIS A 76 27.80 -11.23 -20.28
N ARG A 77 27.33 -12.46 -20.47
CA ARG A 77 28.13 -13.56 -21.00
C ARG A 77 28.17 -13.49 -22.51
#